data_AF-A0A354X2V0-F1
#
_entry.id   AF-A0A354X2V0-F1
#
_cell.length_a   1.000
_cell.length_b   1.000
_cell.length_c   1.000
_cell.angle_alpha   90.00
_cell.angle_beta   90.00
_cell.angle_gamma   90.00
#
_symmetry.space_group_name_H-M   'P 1'
#
loop_
_entity.id
_entity.type
_entity.pdbx_description
1 polymer ?
#
loop_
_entity_poly.entity_id
_entity_poly.type
_entity_poly.pdbx_seq_one_letter_code
_entity_poly.pdbx_strand_id
1 'polypeptide(L)'
;YALGGSLAIITGARSGPGDGWSWCQPTSDLENTFIAAGDDERLKWTIIKTGCTEIAGEEDFDVFIENSKKMSSYQSYIEKYGWDENCYIVDPKDHKSARINRKFFIPYSKRPEVYNLDKIPLNHRLLRYADVLLMYAEACNELSEDATAKTYLNKVRTRVHLADITASGNELRKAIRTERRLELALENNRLYDIRRWTDDNGKKVISNLFGPNGTFVQYNTNENTADIYEWENQGEPSSKGSTFKEERDLVFPIPLYEITMSNGSITQNPGWN
;
A
#
# COMPACT_ATOMS: atom_id res chain seq x y z
N TYR A 1 18.13 26.44 -10.65
CA TYR A 1 17.87 25.84 -9.34
C TYR A 1 16.55 25.08 -9.41
N ALA A 2 16.60 23.74 -9.48
CA ALA A 2 15.42 22.91 -9.28
C ALA A 2 15.23 22.77 -7.75
N LEU A 3 14.58 23.77 -7.15
CA LEU A 3 14.08 23.68 -5.78
C LEU A 3 12.70 23.03 -5.85
N GLY A 4 12.57 21.86 -5.22
CA GLY A 4 11.40 20.99 -5.33
C GLY A 4 11.69 19.82 -6.26
N GLY A 5 11.98 18.66 -5.67
CA GLY A 5 12.11 17.41 -6.41
C GLY A 5 10.83 17.16 -7.20
N SER A 6 10.99 16.94 -8.49
CA SER A 6 9.96 16.37 -9.31
C SER A 6 9.76 14.90 -8.95
N LEU A 7 8.51 14.46 -8.85
CA LEU A 7 8.19 13.08 -8.50
C LEU A 7 7.47 12.42 -9.66
N ALA A 8 8.10 11.36 -10.19
CA ALA A 8 7.56 10.53 -11.24
C ALA A 8 6.16 10.01 -10.89
N ILE A 9 5.21 10.14 -11.82
CA ILE A 9 3.93 9.42 -11.72
C ILE A 9 4.26 7.93 -11.83
N ILE A 10 3.54 7.14 -11.04
CA ILE A 10 3.27 5.71 -11.23
C ILE A 10 4.25 4.77 -10.52
N THR A 11 3.67 4.04 -9.57
CA THR A 11 4.10 2.73 -9.05
C THR A 11 5.00 1.99 -10.01
N GLY A 12 6.28 1.87 -9.67
CA GLY A 12 7.31 1.32 -10.56
C GLY A 12 6.90 0.00 -11.23
N ALA A 13 7.00 -0.03 -12.55
CA ALA A 13 7.07 -1.25 -13.32
C ALA A 13 8.39 -1.98 -12.99
N ARG A 14 8.42 -3.32 -13.11
CA ARG A 14 9.63 -4.14 -12.96
C ARG A 14 10.81 -3.70 -13.83
N SER A 15 10.55 -2.95 -14.90
CA SER A 15 11.55 -2.51 -15.87
C SER A 15 11.40 -1.04 -16.27
N GLY A 16 10.86 -0.20 -15.38
CA GLY A 16 10.76 1.26 -15.56
C GLY A 16 11.79 2.04 -14.73
N PRO A 17 11.86 3.38 -14.85
CA PRO A 17 12.67 4.24 -13.98
C PRO A 17 12.19 4.08 -12.53
N GLY A 18 12.77 3.11 -11.82
CA GLY A 18 12.27 2.59 -10.55
C GLY A 18 12.75 1.19 -10.18
N ASP A 19 13.67 0.58 -10.94
CA ASP A 19 14.37 -0.69 -10.67
C ASP A 19 14.24 -1.19 -9.22
N GLY A 20 13.27 -2.10 -9.01
CA GLY A 20 13.14 -2.90 -7.79
C GLY A 20 12.50 -2.23 -6.58
N TRP A 21 12.16 -0.94 -6.64
CA TRP A 21 11.40 -0.24 -5.60
C TRP A 21 10.13 0.34 -6.19
N SER A 22 9.13 -0.51 -6.38
CA SER A 22 7.80 -0.03 -6.74
C SER A 22 7.24 0.80 -5.58
N TRP A 23 7.33 2.14 -5.70
CA TRP A 23 6.80 3.05 -4.70
C TRP A 23 5.29 2.81 -4.57
N CYS A 24 4.84 2.34 -3.40
CA CYS A 24 3.42 2.16 -3.10
C CYS A 24 2.63 1.20 -4.03
N GLN A 25 3.21 0.09 -4.50
CA GLN A 25 2.40 -0.92 -5.20
C GLN A 25 1.40 -1.59 -4.23
N PRO A 26 0.08 -1.53 -4.53
CA PRO A 26 -0.90 -2.27 -3.76
C PRO A 26 -0.72 -3.78 -3.96
N THR A 27 -0.95 -4.55 -2.90
CA THR A 27 -1.00 -6.01 -2.94
C THR A 27 -2.44 -6.51 -2.90
N SER A 28 -2.63 -7.77 -3.28
CA SER A 28 -3.90 -8.47 -3.08
C SER A 28 -4.30 -8.55 -1.61
N ASP A 29 -3.34 -8.70 -0.69
CA ASP A 29 -3.58 -8.66 0.77
C ASP A 29 -4.21 -7.32 1.23
N LEU A 30 -3.79 -6.18 0.66
CA LEU A 30 -4.43 -4.89 0.93
C LEU A 30 -5.83 -4.79 0.32
N GLU A 31 -6.01 -5.20 -0.94
CA GLU A 31 -7.32 -5.24 -1.60
C GLU A 31 -8.32 -6.09 -0.79
N ASN A 32 -7.91 -7.30 -0.41
CA ASN A 32 -8.74 -8.22 0.38
C ASN A 32 -9.08 -7.65 1.75
N THR A 33 -8.23 -6.80 2.33
CA THR A 33 -8.56 -6.08 3.56
C THR A 33 -9.68 -5.06 3.34
N PHE A 34 -9.70 -4.33 2.21
CA PHE A 34 -10.83 -3.45 1.87
C PHE A 34 -12.12 -4.25 1.66
N ILE A 35 -12.05 -5.34 0.89
CA ILE A 35 -13.19 -6.22 0.60
C ILE A 35 -13.76 -6.80 1.91
N ALA A 36 -12.90 -7.33 2.79
CA ALA A 36 -13.33 -7.87 4.09
C ALA A 36 -13.95 -6.82 5.00
N ALA A 37 -13.58 -5.55 4.84
CA ALA A 37 -14.15 -4.43 5.58
C ALA A 37 -15.44 -3.86 4.96
N GLY A 38 -15.85 -4.34 3.77
CA GLY A 38 -16.97 -3.78 3.01
C GLY A 38 -16.74 -2.35 2.54
N ASP A 39 -15.48 -1.99 2.27
CA ASP A 39 -15.04 -0.62 2.01
C ASP A 39 -14.77 -0.36 0.53
N ASP A 40 -15.83 -0.47 -0.26
CA ASP A 40 -15.80 -0.31 -1.71
C ASP A 40 -15.44 1.13 -2.12
N GLU A 41 -15.87 2.11 -1.32
CA GLU A 41 -15.58 3.53 -1.58
C GLU A 41 -14.07 3.80 -1.51
N ARG A 42 -13.36 3.39 -0.46
CA ARG A 42 -11.90 3.64 -0.45
C ARG A 42 -11.15 2.70 -1.37
N LEU A 43 -11.64 1.47 -1.60
CA LEU A 43 -11.01 0.55 -2.55
C LEU A 43 -10.91 1.18 -3.94
N LYS A 44 -12.04 1.65 -4.51
CA LYS A 44 -12.08 2.26 -5.85
C LYS A 44 -11.23 3.54 -5.96
N TRP A 45 -11.03 4.28 -4.87
CA TRP A 45 -10.20 5.49 -4.84
C TRP A 45 -8.73 5.24 -4.48
N THR A 46 -8.36 4.00 -4.15
CA THR A 46 -6.99 3.65 -3.69
C THR A 46 -6.26 2.71 -4.66
N ILE A 47 -6.94 1.73 -5.24
CA ILE A 47 -6.33 0.69 -6.08
C ILE A 47 -6.99 0.71 -7.46
N ILE A 48 -6.16 0.74 -8.50
CA ILE A 48 -6.58 0.30 -9.85
C ILE A 48 -6.03 -1.12 -10.03
N LYS A 49 -6.90 -2.04 -10.42
CA LYS A 49 -6.56 -3.44 -10.69
C LYS A 49 -6.75 -3.74 -12.17
N THR A 50 -5.90 -4.58 -12.73
CA THR A 50 -6.07 -5.09 -14.09
C THR A 50 -7.46 -5.68 -14.30
N GLY A 51 -8.01 -5.55 -15.51
CA GLY A 51 -9.35 -6.03 -15.83
C GLY A 51 -10.47 -5.09 -15.39
N CYS A 52 -10.16 -3.91 -14.83
CA CYS A 52 -11.17 -2.90 -14.52
C CYS A 52 -11.79 -2.33 -15.80
N THR A 53 -13.09 -2.04 -15.75
CA THR A 53 -13.87 -1.42 -16.84
C THR A 53 -14.19 0.04 -16.57
N GLU A 54 -13.71 0.56 -15.44
CA GLU A 54 -13.77 1.97 -15.09
C GLU A 54 -12.63 2.31 -14.13
N ILE A 55 -12.25 3.60 -14.12
CA ILE A 55 -11.42 4.18 -13.06
C ILE A 55 -12.23 5.32 -12.46
N ALA A 56 -12.47 5.28 -11.15
CA ALA A 56 -13.27 6.31 -10.48
C ALA A 56 -12.79 7.72 -10.86
N GLY A 57 -13.67 8.59 -11.35
CA GLY A 57 -13.33 9.97 -11.73
C GLY A 57 -12.46 10.12 -12.99
N GLU A 58 -12.31 9.07 -13.81
CA GLU A 58 -11.79 9.15 -15.18
C GLU A 58 -12.96 9.23 -16.17
N GLU A 59 -12.96 10.23 -17.03
CA GLU A 59 -13.99 10.45 -18.04
C GLU A 59 -13.56 9.93 -19.42
N ASP A 60 -12.24 9.89 -19.70
CA ASP A 60 -11.67 9.46 -20.97
C ASP A 60 -11.20 7.99 -20.90
N PHE A 61 -11.99 7.10 -20.29
CA PHE A 61 -11.57 5.71 -20.03
C PHE A 61 -11.27 4.92 -21.32
N ASP A 62 -11.93 5.25 -22.43
CA ASP A 62 -11.69 4.65 -23.75
C ASP A 62 -10.22 4.75 -24.17
N VAL A 63 -9.50 5.80 -23.78
CA VAL A 63 -8.07 5.95 -24.07
C VAL A 63 -7.24 4.82 -23.43
N PHE A 64 -7.63 4.37 -22.24
CA PHE A 64 -6.95 3.29 -21.51
C PHE A 64 -7.27 1.92 -22.13
N ILE A 65 -8.50 1.73 -22.58
CA ILE A 65 -8.91 0.53 -23.33
C ILE A 65 -8.09 0.44 -24.62
N GLU A 66 -8.04 1.50 -25.41
CA GLU A 66 -7.31 1.52 -26.67
C GLU A 66 -5.80 1.36 -26.49
N ASN A 67 -5.24 1.82 -25.37
CA ASN A 67 -3.84 1.54 -25.04
C ASN A 67 -3.62 0.07 -24.62
N SER A 68 -4.57 -0.55 -23.93
CA SER A 68 -4.50 -1.96 -23.56
C SER A 68 -4.54 -2.85 -24.81
N LYS A 69 -5.42 -2.55 -25.77
CA LYS A 69 -5.54 -3.27 -27.05
C LYS A 69 -4.28 -3.23 -27.92
N LYS A 70 -3.41 -2.22 -27.74
CA LYS A 70 -2.13 -2.11 -28.45
C LYS A 70 -1.03 -3.01 -27.88
N MET A 71 -1.23 -3.61 -26.70
CA MET A 71 -0.25 -4.49 -26.09
C MET A 71 -0.13 -5.79 -26.88
N SER A 72 1.09 -6.26 -27.14
CA SER A 72 1.31 -7.53 -27.84
C SER A 72 0.75 -8.73 -27.09
N SER A 73 0.66 -8.66 -25.76
CA SER A 73 0.10 -9.70 -24.89
C SER A 73 -1.41 -9.59 -24.68
N TYR A 74 -2.08 -8.58 -25.26
CA TYR A 74 -3.49 -8.28 -25.00
C TYR A 74 -4.40 -9.50 -25.13
N GLN A 75 -4.47 -10.10 -26.32
CA GLN A 75 -5.36 -11.24 -26.60
C GLN A 75 -5.06 -12.42 -25.68
N SER A 76 -3.77 -12.71 -25.44
CA SER A 76 -3.37 -13.79 -24.54
C SER A 76 -3.78 -13.56 -23.09
N TYR A 77 -3.81 -12.30 -22.63
CA TYR A 77 -4.27 -11.96 -21.28
C TYR A 77 -5.78 -12.04 -21.14
N ILE A 78 -6.54 -11.55 -22.13
CA ILE A 78 -8.01 -11.69 -22.15
C ILE A 78 -8.40 -13.17 -22.07
N GLU A 79 -7.78 -14.02 -22.90
CA GLU A 79 -8.05 -15.47 -22.90
C GLU A 79 -7.61 -16.15 -21.61
N LYS A 80 -6.41 -15.83 -21.11
CA LYS A 80 -5.84 -16.47 -19.92
C LYS A 80 -6.62 -16.14 -18.65
N TYR A 81 -6.98 -14.87 -18.47
CA TYR A 81 -7.56 -14.38 -17.21
C TYR A 81 -9.07 -14.14 -17.28
N GLY A 82 -9.69 -14.28 -18.47
CA GLY A 82 -11.12 -14.11 -18.66
C GLY A 82 -11.60 -12.68 -18.40
N TRP A 83 -10.77 -11.68 -18.69
CA TRP A 83 -11.13 -10.27 -18.52
C TRP A 83 -12.08 -9.78 -19.61
N ASP A 84 -12.79 -8.68 -19.34
CA ASP A 84 -13.61 -7.99 -20.34
C ASP A 84 -12.73 -7.48 -21.50
N GLU A 85 -13.23 -7.57 -22.74
CA GLU A 85 -12.51 -7.11 -23.95
C GLU A 85 -12.40 -5.57 -24.06
N ASN A 86 -13.05 -4.84 -23.16
CA ASN A 86 -12.99 -3.40 -23.03
C ASN A 86 -12.53 -3.03 -21.60
N CYS A 87 -11.53 -3.75 -21.09
CA CYS A 87 -10.89 -3.44 -19.82
C CYS A 87 -9.57 -2.66 -19.97
N TYR A 88 -9.17 -2.00 -18.89
CA TYR A 88 -7.81 -1.50 -18.72
C TYR A 88 -6.91 -2.59 -18.14
N ILE A 89 -5.78 -2.85 -18.81
CA ILE A 89 -4.78 -3.83 -18.37
C ILE A 89 -3.65 -3.11 -17.66
N VAL A 90 -3.45 -3.46 -16.39
CA VAL A 90 -2.19 -3.20 -15.68
C VAL A 90 -1.29 -4.39 -15.97
N ASP A 91 -0.29 -4.19 -16.84
CA ASP A 91 0.52 -5.31 -17.37
C ASP A 91 1.14 -6.15 -16.23
N PRO A 92 0.73 -7.42 -16.05
CA PRO A 92 1.26 -8.30 -15.01
C PRO A 92 2.76 -8.60 -15.19
N LYS A 93 3.28 -8.46 -16.41
CA LYS A 93 4.72 -8.55 -16.68
C LYS A 93 5.48 -7.46 -15.93
N ASP A 94 4.93 -6.26 -15.87
CA ASP A 94 5.55 -5.07 -15.30
C ASP A 94 5.10 -4.83 -13.84
N HIS A 95 3.95 -5.35 -13.43
CA HIS A 95 3.38 -5.15 -12.10
C HIS A 95 3.10 -6.50 -11.44
N LYS A 96 3.85 -6.86 -10.38
CA LYS A 96 3.71 -8.19 -9.74
C LYS A 96 2.27 -8.50 -9.34
N SER A 97 1.63 -7.54 -8.68
CA SER A 97 0.26 -7.67 -8.21
C SER A 97 -0.78 -7.30 -9.27
N ALA A 98 -0.38 -6.90 -10.49
CA ALA A 98 -1.27 -6.34 -11.51
C ALA A 98 -2.21 -5.24 -10.94
N ARG A 99 -1.70 -4.48 -9.98
CA ARG A 99 -2.38 -3.39 -9.27
C ARG A 99 -1.47 -2.16 -9.22
N ILE A 100 -2.06 -0.97 -9.31
CA ILE A 100 -1.35 0.31 -9.19
C ILE A 100 -2.06 1.26 -8.23
N ASN A 101 -1.29 2.18 -7.66
CA ASN A 101 -1.76 3.18 -6.70
C ASN A 101 -2.59 4.24 -7.42
N ARG A 102 -3.84 4.42 -6.99
CA ARG A 102 -4.74 5.45 -7.53
C ARG A 102 -4.64 6.81 -6.82
N LYS A 103 -4.01 6.91 -5.65
CA LYS A 103 -3.96 8.17 -4.87
C LYS A 103 -3.21 9.31 -5.56
N PHE A 104 -2.34 8.98 -6.51
CA PHE A 104 -1.62 9.93 -7.37
C PHE A 104 -2.06 9.87 -8.84
N PHE A 105 -3.19 9.20 -9.13
CA PHE A 105 -3.76 9.15 -10.47
C PHE A 105 -4.31 10.52 -10.87
N ILE A 106 -3.94 10.97 -12.07
CA ILE A 106 -4.51 12.16 -12.70
C ILE A 106 -5.40 11.70 -13.86
N PRO A 107 -6.67 12.13 -13.90
CA PRO A 107 -7.55 11.90 -15.05
C PRO A 107 -6.91 12.36 -16.36
N TYR A 108 -7.14 11.64 -17.45
CA TYR A 108 -6.44 11.86 -18.72
C TYR A 108 -6.62 13.29 -19.23
N SER A 109 -7.85 13.81 -19.26
CA SER A 109 -8.17 15.22 -19.59
C SER A 109 -7.42 16.29 -18.78
N LYS A 110 -6.91 15.94 -17.59
CA LYS A 110 -6.18 16.87 -16.71
C LYS A 110 -4.66 16.75 -16.83
N ARG A 111 -4.17 15.86 -17.69
CA ARG A 111 -2.73 15.69 -17.93
C ARG A 111 -2.25 16.79 -18.89
N PRO A 112 -1.08 17.40 -18.64
CA PRO A 112 -0.50 18.34 -19.58
C PRO A 112 -0.14 17.64 -20.90
N GLU A 113 -0.25 18.35 -22.03
CA GLU A 113 0.08 17.86 -23.38
C GLU A 113 1.50 17.28 -23.44
N VAL A 114 2.46 17.98 -22.84
CA VAL A 114 3.76 17.40 -22.49
C VAL A 114 3.61 16.75 -21.12
N TYR A 115 3.28 15.46 -21.12
CA TYR A 115 3.18 14.67 -19.91
C TYR A 115 4.57 14.44 -19.33
N ASN A 116 5.03 15.39 -18.53
CA ASN A 116 6.24 15.26 -17.78
C ASN A 116 5.91 14.54 -16.46
N LEU A 117 6.23 13.25 -16.39
CA LEU A 117 6.02 12.39 -15.22
C LEU A 117 6.51 13.04 -13.92
N ASP A 118 7.54 13.87 -14.03
CA ASP A 118 8.22 14.55 -12.95
C ASP A 118 7.49 15.83 -12.47
N LYS A 119 6.55 16.39 -13.24
CA LYS A 119 5.93 17.71 -12.96
C LYS A 119 4.42 17.61 -12.76
N ILE A 120 4.02 16.72 -11.87
CA ILE A 120 2.63 16.51 -11.47
C ILE A 120 2.15 17.64 -10.55
N PRO A 121 0.97 18.23 -10.77
CA PRO A 121 0.40 19.25 -9.87
C PRO A 121 -0.26 18.69 -8.59
N LEU A 122 0.01 17.44 -8.19
CA LEU A 122 -0.59 16.86 -6.97
C LEU A 122 0.26 17.13 -5.74
N ASN A 123 -0.41 17.44 -4.62
CA ASN A 123 0.24 17.63 -3.33
C ASN A 123 0.51 16.29 -2.62
N HIS A 124 1.64 16.21 -1.92
CA HIS A 124 1.91 15.13 -0.99
C HIS A 124 1.05 15.27 0.26
N ARG A 125 0.40 14.17 0.63
CA ARG A 125 -0.29 14.05 1.91
C ARG A 125 0.74 13.68 2.98
N LEU A 126 1.29 14.69 3.64
CA LEU A 126 2.18 14.49 4.79
C LEU A 126 1.40 14.30 6.08
N LEU A 127 0.38 15.14 6.29
CA LEU A 127 -0.55 15.06 7.40
C LEU A 127 -1.92 15.52 6.91
N ARG A 128 -2.98 14.86 7.38
CA ARG A 128 -4.35 15.25 7.09
C ARG A 128 -5.28 14.91 8.23
N TYR A 129 -6.44 15.54 8.25
CA TYR A 129 -7.35 15.48 9.40
C TYR A 129 -7.74 14.05 9.82
N ALA A 130 -7.98 13.13 8.88
CA ALA A 130 -8.32 11.75 9.24
C ALA A 130 -7.20 11.03 10.01
N ASP A 131 -5.92 11.32 9.73
CA ASP A 131 -4.82 10.75 10.51
C ASP A 131 -4.84 11.30 11.95
N VAL A 132 -5.08 12.61 12.11
CA VAL A 132 -5.26 13.23 13.44
C VAL A 132 -6.41 12.59 14.21
N LEU A 133 -7.54 12.35 13.56
CA LEU A 133 -8.68 11.67 14.18
C LEU A 133 -8.33 10.25 14.63
N LEU A 134 -7.63 9.50 13.79
CA LEU A 134 -7.25 8.11 14.11
C LEU A 134 -6.12 8.03 15.14
N MET A 135 -5.18 8.98 15.15
CA MET A 135 -4.18 9.10 16.22
C MET A 135 -4.86 9.38 17.56
N TYR A 136 -5.85 10.27 17.58
CA TYR A 136 -6.58 10.57 18.81
C TYR A 136 -7.46 9.40 19.26
N ALA A 137 -8.14 8.72 18.32
CA ALA A 137 -8.91 7.52 18.64
C ALA A 137 -8.02 6.42 19.25
N GLU A 138 -6.82 6.21 18.70
CA GLU A 138 -5.84 5.27 19.23
C GLU A 138 -5.40 5.65 20.65
N ALA A 139 -5.03 6.91 20.88
CA ALA A 139 -4.63 7.39 22.20
C ALA A 139 -5.74 7.24 23.25
N CYS A 140 -6.99 7.58 22.90
CA CYS A 140 -8.13 7.38 23.78
C CYS A 140 -8.34 5.89 24.12
N ASN A 141 -8.21 4.98 23.15
CA ASN A 141 -8.36 3.55 23.42
C ASN A 141 -7.24 3.02 24.35
N GLU A 142 -6.00 3.49 24.20
CA GLU A 142 -4.89 3.16 25.13
C GLU A 142 -5.12 3.73 26.55
N LEU A 143 -5.86 4.83 26.68
CA LEU A 143 -6.31 5.39 27.96
C LEU A 143 -7.61 4.74 28.49
N SER A 144 -8.12 3.69 27.83
CA SER A 144 -9.40 3.05 28.15
C SER A 144 -10.63 3.96 28.01
N GLU A 145 -10.54 5.02 27.20
CA GLU A 145 -11.63 5.96 26.89
C GLU A 145 -12.40 5.54 25.62
N ASP A 146 -12.96 4.31 25.62
CA ASP A 146 -13.54 3.68 24.43
C ASP A 146 -14.68 4.47 23.78
N ALA A 147 -15.48 5.21 24.57
CA ALA A 147 -16.56 6.04 24.04
C ALA A 147 -16.00 7.19 23.16
N THR A 148 -14.94 7.84 23.62
CA THR A 148 -14.24 8.90 22.88
C THR A 148 -13.54 8.32 21.66
N ALA A 149 -12.83 7.19 21.83
CA ALA A 149 -12.15 6.52 20.73
C ALA A 149 -13.11 6.15 19.58
N LYS A 150 -14.26 5.54 19.89
CA LYS A 150 -15.32 5.24 18.90
C LYS A 150 -15.83 6.49 18.19
N THR A 151 -16.03 7.58 18.92
CA THR A 151 -16.51 8.84 18.34
C THR A 151 -15.61 9.31 17.19
N TYR A 152 -14.29 9.27 17.37
CA TYR A 152 -13.36 9.74 16.35
C TYR A 152 -13.04 8.70 15.26
N LEU A 153 -13.03 7.42 15.63
CA LEU A 153 -12.98 6.32 14.66
C LEU A 153 -14.16 6.39 13.68
N ASN A 154 -15.38 6.51 14.20
CA ASN A 154 -16.59 6.47 13.39
C ASN A 154 -16.72 7.71 12.49
N LYS A 155 -16.19 8.89 12.88
CA LYS A 155 -16.10 10.05 11.98
C LYS A 155 -15.39 9.74 10.66
N VAL A 156 -14.34 8.91 10.69
CA VAL A 156 -13.61 8.50 9.48
C VAL A 156 -14.44 7.52 8.65
N ARG A 157 -15.10 6.57 9.34
CA ARG A 157 -15.93 5.52 8.74
C ARG A 157 -17.19 6.06 8.07
N THR A 158 -17.94 6.93 8.75
CA THR A 158 -19.17 7.53 8.23
C THR A 158 -18.92 8.32 6.95
N ARG A 159 -17.75 8.97 6.81
CA ARG A 159 -17.39 9.72 5.59
C ARG A 159 -17.38 8.83 4.34
N VAL A 160 -17.02 7.55 4.48
CA VAL A 160 -17.01 6.55 3.41
C VAL A 160 -18.18 5.56 3.53
N HIS A 161 -19.25 5.96 4.22
CA HIS A 161 -20.51 5.20 4.33
C HIS A 161 -20.39 3.83 5.01
N LEU A 162 -19.34 3.62 5.80
CA LEU A 162 -19.18 2.41 6.61
C LEU A 162 -19.98 2.50 7.91
N ALA A 163 -20.50 1.35 8.35
CA ALA A 163 -21.20 1.24 9.63
C ALA A 163 -20.28 1.57 10.82
N ASP A 164 -20.87 2.14 11.85
CA ASP A 164 -20.17 2.48 13.09
C ASP A 164 -19.59 1.24 13.79
N ILE A 165 -18.37 1.38 14.32
CA ILE A 165 -17.79 0.39 15.22
C ILE A 165 -18.35 0.59 16.62
N THR A 166 -18.83 -0.50 17.21
CA THR A 166 -19.39 -0.53 18.58
C THR A 166 -18.48 -1.24 19.58
N ALA A 167 -17.40 -1.89 19.11
CA ALA A 167 -16.43 -2.64 19.90
C ALA A 167 -15.75 -1.80 21.02
N SER A 168 -15.08 -2.50 21.91
CA SER A 168 -14.37 -1.95 23.09
C SER A 168 -13.05 -2.67 23.33
N GLY A 169 -12.17 -2.09 24.15
CA GLY A 169 -10.89 -2.67 24.56
C GLY A 169 -10.03 -3.10 23.38
N ASN A 170 -9.52 -4.33 23.43
CA ASN A 170 -8.63 -4.88 22.41
C ASN A 170 -9.29 -5.01 21.03
N GLU A 171 -10.60 -5.26 20.97
CA GLU A 171 -11.31 -5.33 19.69
C GLU A 171 -11.49 -3.94 19.06
N LEU A 172 -11.70 -2.90 19.87
CA LEU A 172 -11.65 -1.52 19.39
C LEU A 172 -10.25 -1.14 18.89
N ARG A 173 -9.19 -1.56 19.61
CA ARG A 173 -7.80 -1.35 19.18
C ARG A 173 -7.55 -1.96 17.80
N LYS A 174 -7.98 -3.21 17.59
CA LYS A 174 -7.86 -3.90 16.30
C LYS A 174 -8.64 -3.16 15.21
N ALA A 175 -9.86 -2.70 15.50
CA ALA A 175 -10.65 -1.90 14.57
C ALA A 175 -9.94 -0.59 14.19
N ILE A 176 -9.36 0.14 15.14
CA ILE A 176 -8.59 1.37 14.88
C ILE A 176 -7.36 1.08 14.00
N ARG A 177 -6.62 0.01 14.29
CA ARG A 177 -5.43 -0.39 13.50
C ARG A 177 -5.81 -0.77 12.07
N THR A 178 -6.93 -1.47 11.89
CA THR A 178 -7.49 -1.78 10.56
C THR A 178 -7.93 -0.51 9.85
N GLU A 179 -8.62 0.40 10.53
CA GLU A 179 -9.06 1.67 9.95
C GLU A 179 -7.88 2.52 9.49
N ARG A 180 -6.79 2.60 10.28
CA ARG A 180 -5.54 3.26 9.87
C ARG A 180 -4.94 2.62 8.63
N ARG A 181 -4.95 1.29 8.52
CA ARG A 181 -4.46 0.56 7.34
C ARG A 181 -5.22 0.94 6.07
N LEU A 182 -6.56 1.03 6.15
CA LEU A 182 -7.43 1.32 5.01
C LEU A 182 -7.42 2.82 4.65
N GLU A 183 -7.61 3.70 5.64
CA GLU A 183 -7.66 5.15 5.44
C GLU A 183 -6.34 5.67 4.88
N LEU A 184 -5.22 5.27 5.49
CA LEU A 184 -3.88 5.79 5.21
C LEU A 184 -3.08 4.85 4.28
N ALA A 185 -3.75 3.91 3.61
CA ALA A 185 -3.16 3.03 2.62
C ALA A 185 -2.32 3.84 1.62
N LEU A 186 -1.05 3.46 1.40
CA LEU A 186 -0.16 4.11 0.42
C LEU A 186 0.14 5.59 0.73
N GLU A 187 0.04 6.01 2.01
CA GLU A 187 0.39 7.35 2.49
C GLU A 187 1.57 7.31 3.48
N ASN A 188 2.52 6.38 3.31
CA ASN A 188 3.77 6.27 4.10
C ASN A 188 3.61 6.01 5.62
N ASN A 189 2.44 5.60 6.10
CA ASN A 189 2.19 5.37 7.53
C ASN A 189 2.42 3.93 7.99
N ARG A 190 2.07 2.95 7.14
CA ARG A 190 1.91 1.54 7.55
C ARG A 190 3.15 0.96 8.23
N LEU A 191 4.34 1.20 7.69
CA LEU A 191 5.60 0.67 8.23
C LEU A 191 5.84 1.14 9.66
N TYR A 192 5.62 2.42 9.95
CA TYR A 192 5.84 3.00 11.27
C TYR A 192 4.79 2.50 12.27
N ASP A 193 3.54 2.39 11.84
CA ASP A 193 2.45 1.83 12.64
C ASP A 193 2.73 0.39 13.09
N ILE A 194 3.11 -0.51 12.17
CA ILE A 194 3.37 -1.92 12.52
C ILE A 194 4.69 -2.12 13.30
N ARG A 195 5.64 -1.19 13.20
CA ARG A 195 6.88 -1.21 13.99
C ARG A 195 6.65 -0.76 15.44
N ARG A 196 5.83 0.28 15.64
CA ARG A 196 5.59 0.83 16.98
C ARG A 196 4.63 -0.03 17.80
N TRP A 197 3.60 -0.58 17.16
CA TRP A 197 2.59 -1.39 17.84
C TRP A 197 3.13 -2.71 18.38
N THR A 198 2.73 -3.02 19.60
CA THR A 198 2.83 -4.35 20.20
C THR A 198 1.46 -5.04 20.09
N ASP A 199 1.46 -6.31 19.74
CA ASP A 199 0.26 -7.14 19.61
C ASP A 199 -0.03 -7.94 20.90
N ASP A 200 -1.17 -8.62 20.95
CA ASP A 200 -1.61 -9.37 22.14
C ASP A 200 -0.62 -10.46 22.60
N ASN A 201 0.22 -10.97 21.69
CA ASN A 201 1.26 -11.94 21.98
C ASN A 201 2.57 -11.32 22.51
N GLY A 202 2.60 -10.00 22.76
CA GLY A 202 3.76 -9.26 23.25
C GLY A 202 4.83 -8.98 22.19
N LYS A 203 4.63 -9.40 20.93
CA LYS A 203 5.54 -9.10 19.82
C LYS A 203 5.17 -7.81 19.11
N LYS A 204 6.13 -7.21 18.41
CA LYS A 204 5.80 -6.12 17.48
C LYS A 204 4.89 -6.63 16.38
N VAL A 205 3.90 -5.84 15.97
CA VAL A 205 2.93 -6.25 14.93
C VAL A 205 3.65 -6.64 13.64
N ILE A 206 4.72 -5.93 13.27
CA ILE A 206 5.56 -6.27 12.11
C ILE A 206 6.15 -7.69 12.18
N SER A 207 6.46 -8.20 13.37
CA SER A 207 6.97 -9.56 13.59
C SER A 207 5.90 -10.64 13.42
N ASN A 208 4.61 -10.29 13.50
CA ASN A 208 3.50 -11.18 13.19
C ASN A 208 3.17 -11.20 11.68
N LEU A 209 3.58 -10.16 10.95
CA LEU A 209 3.38 -10.04 9.51
C LEU A 209 4.56 -10.62 8.73
N PHE A 210 5.79 -10.36 9.19
CA PHE A 210 7.03 -10.80 8.59
C PHE A 210 7.71 -11.89 9.43
N GLY A 211 8.85 -12.38 8.95
CA GLY A 211 9.61 -13.49 9.53
C GLY A 211 9.19 -14.83 8.93
N PRO A 212 9.83 -15.94 9.36
CA PRO A 212 9.61 -17.25 8.75
C PRO A 212 8.17 -17.75 8.84
N ASN A 213 7.45 -17.31 9.87
CA ASN A 213 6.05 -17.67 10.14
C ASN A 213 5.11 -16.45 10.05
N GLY A 214 5.56 -15.36 9.42
CA GLY A 214 4.77 -14.14 9.30
C GLY A 214 3.54 -14.36 8.42
N THR A 215 2.39 -13.87 8.85
CA THR A 215 1.11 -14.05 8.15
C THR A 215 1.13 -13.52 6.72
N PHE A 216 1.77 -12.38 6.47
CA PHE A 216 1.90 -11.82 5.12
C PHE A 216 2.88 -12.64 4.25
N VAL A 217 3.95 -13.18 4.85
CA VAL A 217 4.88 -14.06 4.13
C VAL A 217 4.15 -15.33 3.71
N GLN A 218 3.45 -15.98 4.65
CA GLN A 218 2.67 -17.18 4.39
C GLN A 218 1.59 -16.95 3.32
N TYR A 219 0.90 -15.82 3.39
CA TYR A 219 -0.09 -15.41 2.41
C TYR A 219 0.48 -15.41 0.98
N ASN A 220 1.68 -14.84 0.79
CA ASN A 220 2.33 -14.75 -0.51
C ASN A 220 3.01 -16.03 -0.99
N THR A 221 3.41 -16.92 -0.06
CA THR A 221 4.18 -18.14 -0.39
C THR A 221 3.33 -19.41 -0.46
N ASN A 222 2.02 -19.31 -0.22
CA ASN A 222 1.10 -20.44 -0.29
C ASN A 222 0.18 -20.27 -1.50
N GLU A 223 0.24 -21.22 -2.44
CA GLU A 223 -0.56 -21.22 -3.68
C GLU A 223 -2.06 -21.10 -3.42
N ASN A 224 -2.56 -21.65 -2.31
CA ASN A 224 -3.97 -21.60 -1.97
C ASN A 224 -4.46 -20.21 -1.50
N THR A 225 -3.54 -19.34 -1.09
CA THR A 225 -3.86 -18.00 -0.58
C THR A 225 -3.31 -16.88 -1.44
N ALA A 226 -2.25 -17.16 -2.21
CA ALA A 226 -1.64 -16.19 -3.09
C ALA A 226 -2.59 -15.82 -4.23
N ASP A 227 -2.66 -14.53 -4.53
CA ASP A 227 -3.34 -14.04 -5.70
C ASP A 227 -2.67 -14.56 -6.98
N ILE A 228 -3.46 -14.91 -7.99
CA ILE A 228 -2.96 -15.52 -9.23
C ILE A 228 -1.86 -14.67 -9.88
N TYR A 229 -1.98 -13.34 -9.88
CA TYR A 229 -0.97 -12.47 -10.46
C TYR A 229 0.31 -12.49 -9.62
N GLU A 230 0.20 -12.43 -8.31
CA GLU A 230 1.35 -12.44 -7.41
C GLU A 230 2.05 -13.81 -7.39
N TRP A 231 1.32 -14.90 -7.63
CA TRP A 231 1.82 -16.27 -7.74
C TRP A 231 2.53 -16.53 -9.08
N GLU A 232 1.91 -16.17 -10.19
CA GLU A 232 2.48 -16.46 -11.52
C GLU A 232 3.61 -15.50 -11.88
N ASN A 233 3.56 -14.25 -11.41
CA ASN A 233 4.55 -13.24 -11.75
C ASN A 233 5.72 -13.26 -10.73
N GLN A 234 6.69 -14.16 -10.92
CA GLN A 234 7.85 -14.33 -10.03
C GLN A 234 9.10 -13.50 -10.37
N GLY A 235 8.93 -12.31 -10.98
CA GLY A 235 10.06 -11.38 -11.21
C GLY A 235 10.73 -10.88 -9.93
N GLU A 236 10.11 -11.12 -8.77
CA GLU A 236 10.67 -10.91 -7.45
C GLU A 236 10.17 -11.99 -6.48
N PRO A 237 10.96 -12.39 -5.45
CA PRO A 237 10.58 -13.46 -4.54
C PRO A 237 9.27 -13.16 -3.79
N SER A 238 8.36 -14.13 -3.71
CA SER A 238 7.17 -14.03 -2.83
C SER A 238 7.50 -14.14 -1.34
N SER A 239 8.69 -14.63 -0.99
CA SER A 239 9.17 -14.76 0.39
C SER A 239 9.74 -13.46 0.99
N LYS A 240 9.49 -12.29 0.38
CA LYS A 240 9.95 -10.99 0.93
C LYS A 240 9.46 -10.83 2.37
N GLY A 241 10.37 -10.44 3.26
CA GLY A 241 10.11 -10.32 4.69
C GLY A 241 10.30 -11.62 5.49
N SER A 242 10.50 -12.79 4.85
CA SER A 242 10.73 -14.07 5.55
C SER A 242 11.95 -14.08 6.48
N THR A 243 12.94 -13.24 6.20
CA THR A 243 14.18 -13.13 6.99
C THR A 243 14.13 -12.06 8.08
N PHE A 244 12.94 -11.48 8.33
CA PHE A 244 12.76 -10.44 9.34
C PHE A 244 13.06 -10.97 10.74
N LYS A 245 13.80 -10.17 11.50
CA LYS A 245 14.21 -10.40 12.87
C LYS A 245 13.90 -9.16 13.71
N GLU A 246 13.08 -9.32 14.75
CA GLU A 246 12.62 -8.21 15.58
C GLU A 246 13.79 -7.45 16.23
N GLU A 247 14.82 -8.17 16.66
CA GLU A 247 16.02 -7.63 17.31
C GLU A 247 16.93 -6.79 16.38
N ARG A 248 16.72 -6.85 15.06
CA ARG A 248 17.54 -6.18 14.05
C ARG A 248 16.74 -5.19 13.19
N ASP A 249 15.60 -5.64 12.66
CA ASP A 249 14.90 -5.00 11.53
C ASP A 249 13.88 -3.93 11.93
N LEU A 250 13.73 -3.66 13.23
CA LEU A 250 12.93 -2.53 13.71
C LEU A 250 13.55 -1.17 13.36
N VAL A 251 14.87 -1.13 13.17
CA VAL A 251 15.62 0.03 12.70
C VAL A 251 16.41 -0.32 11.45
N PHE A 252 16.63 0.65 10.57
CA PHE A 252 17.45 0.45 9.37
C PHE A 252 18.94 0.39 9.74
N PRO A 253 19.77 -0.31 8.95
CA PRO A 253 21.21 -0.23 9.13
C PRO A 253 21.69 1.21 8.85
N ILE A 254 22.67 1.64 9.61
CA ILE A 254 23.38 2.89 9.32
C ILE A 254 24.27 2.62 8.09
N PRO A 255 24.27 3.49 7.06
CA PRO A 255 25.12 3.33 5.89
C PRO A 255 26.60 3.21 6.30
N LEU A 256 27.31 2.22 5.74
CA LEU A 256 28.71 1.93 6.12
C LEU A 256 29.62 3.16 5.95
N TYR A 257 29.39 3.95 4.90
CA TYR A 257 30.13 5.19 4.67
C TYR A 257 30.00 6.18 5.84
N GLU A 258 28.79 6.35 6.41
CA GLU A 258 28.56 7.23 7.57
C GLU A 258 29.33 6.73 8.79
N ILE A 259 29.36 5.40 9.02
CA ILE A 259 30.14 4.79 10.11
C ILE A 259 31.63 5.07 9.92
N THR A 260 32.17 4.82 8.72
CA THR A 260 33.59 5.04 8.41
C THR A 260 33.98 6.51 8.56
N MET A 261 33.17 7.44 8.04
CA MET A 261 33.43 8.87 8.10
C MET A 261 33.30 9.45 9.51
N SER A 262 32.50 8.82 10.37
CA SER A 262 32.35 9.23 11.76
C SER A 262 33.62 9.10 12.61
N ASN A 263 34.64 8.39 12.11
CA ASN A 263 35.89 8.08 12.79
C ASN A 263 35.67 7.52 14.22
N GLY A 264 34.69 6.63 14.35
CA GLY A 264 34.36 5.93 15.60
C GLY A 264 33.30 6.61 16.48
N SER A 265 32.73 7.74 16.07
CA SER A 265 31.65 8.41 16.83
C SER A 265 30.26 7.81 16.57
N ILE A 266 30.07 7.09 15.46
CA ILE A 266 28.84 6.36 15.13
C ILE A 266 29.14 4.86 15.13
N THR A 267 28.36 4.10 15.88
CA THR A 267 28.39 2.63 15.86
C THR A 267 27.12 2.08 15.23
N GLN A 268 27.22 0.91 14.61
CA GLN A 268 26.09 0.27 13.94
C GLN A 268 24.95 -0.07 14.91
N ASN A 269 23.71 -0.08 14.39
CA ASN A 269 22.54 -0.58 15.10
C ASN A 269 22.67 -2.08 15.43
N PRO A 270 22.11 -2.55 16.56
CA PRO A 270 22.19 -3.96 16.94
C PRO A 270 21.75 -4.93 15.84
N GLY A 271 22.47 -6.05 15.69
CA GLY A 271 22.15 -7.12 14.75
C GLY A 271 22.51 -6.85 13.28
N TRP A 272 22.92 -5.63 12.94
CA TRP A 272 23.51 -5.28 11.65
C TRP A 272 25.03 -5.36 11.76
N ASN A 273 25.69 -5.99 10.79
CA ASN A 273 27.14 -6.11 10.69
C ASN A 273 27.64 -5.36 9.46
#